data_AF-A0AAW9EBU7-F1
#
_entry.id   AF-A0AAW9EBU7-F1
#
_cell.length_a   1.000
_cell.length_b   1.000
_cell.length_c   1.000
_cell.angle_alpha   90.00
_cell.angle_beta   90.00
_cell.angle_gamma   90.00
#
_symmetry.space_group_name_H-M   'P 1'
#
loop_
_entity.id
_entity.type
_entity.pdbx_description
1 polymer ?
#
loop_
_entity_poly.entity_id
_entity_poly.type
_entity_poly.pdbx_seq_one_letter_code
_entity_poly.pdbx_strand_id
1 'polypeptide(L)' 'SSRETINFDSVSKVMDERTREARLKLIGSQFDRNAQYTLVLENAEMRTRYSQYAVTIDLAFQDDFF' A
#
# COMPACT_ATOMS: atom_id res chain seq x y z
N SER A 1 5.96 9.09 -7.24
CA SER A 1 5.49 8.03 -6.32
C SER A 1 4.35 8.55 -5.49
N SER A 2 3.26 7.81 -5.32
CA SER A 2 2.25 8.10 -4.29
C SER A 2 2.71 7.48 -2.98
N ARG A 3 2.55 8.18 -1.86
CA ARG A 3 2.98 7.71 -0.52
C ARG A 3 1.93 8.06 0.51
N GLU A 4 1.52 7.07 1.28
CA GLU A 4 0.57 7.23 2.39
C GLU A 4 1.25 6.77 3.68
N THR A 5 1.05 7.53 4.76
CA THR A 5 1.56 7.18 6.10
C THR A 5 0.38 6.81 6.97
N ILE A 6 0.43 5.60 7.54
CA ILE A 6 -0.65 5.07 8.38
C ILE A 6 -0.05 4.74 9.75
N ASN A 7 -0.63 5.33 10.79
CA ASN A 7 -0.27 5.02 12.18
C ASN A 7 -1.09 3.82 12.66
N PHE A 8 -0.40 2.82 13.20
CA PHE A 8 -0.99 1.62 13.79
C PHE A 8 -0.84 1.67 15.31
N ASP A 9 -1.67 2.51 15.93
CA ASP A 9 -1.77 2.58 17.39
C ASP A 9 -2.66 1.42 17.87
N SER A 10 -2.02 0.31 18.27
CA SER A 10 -2.70 -0.82 18.92
C SER A 10 -2.19 -0.97 20.34
N VAL A 11 -3.13 -1.14 21.28
CA VAL A 11 -2.85 -1.44 22.69
C VAL A 11 -2.62 -2.94 22.91
N SER A 12 -2.81 -3.78 21.89
CA SER A 12 -2.59 -5.23 22.01
C SER A 12 -1.11 -5.56 22.08
N LYS A 13 -0.77 -6.52 22.95
CA LYS A 13 0.57 -7.10 23.08
C LYS A 13 0.80 -8.26 22.10
N VAL A 14 -0.24 -8.72 21.40
CA VAL A 14 -0.19 -9.84 20.46
C VAL A 14 0.00 -9.27 19.05
N MET A 15 1.10 -9.62 18.38
CA MET A 15 1.43 -9.09 17.04
C MET A 15 0.36 -9.37 15.99
N ASP A 16 -0.25 -10.56 16.04
CA ASP A 16 -1.31 -10.95 15.10
C ASP A 16 -2.61 -10.16 15.29
N GLU A 17 -2.79 -9.51 16.45
CA GLU A 17 -3.91 -8.61 16.73
C GLU A 17 -3.59 -7.15 16.35
N ARG A 18 -2.38 -6.87 15.84
CA ARG A 18 -1.95 -5.55 15.38
C ARG A 18 -2.05 -5.40 13.86
N THR A 19 -3.02 -6.06 13.25
CA THR A 19 -3.39 -5.92 11.84
C THR A 19 -4.50 -4.89 11.68
N ARG A 20 -4.42 -4.07 10.64
CA ARG A 20 -5.53 -3.22 10.18
C ARG A 20 -5.46 -3.12 8.67
N GLU A 21 -6.63 -3.16 8.05
CA GLU A 21 -6.75 -2.97 6.61
C GLU A 21 -6.42 -1.53 6.24
N ALA A 22 -5.68 -1.38 5.15
CA ALA A 22 -5.31 -0.09 4.58
C ALA A 22 -5.77 -0.04 3.12
N ARG A 23 -6.41 1.06 2.73
CA ARG A 23 -6.83 1.30 1.35
C ARG A 23 -6.04 2.47 0.79
N LEU A 24 -5.10 2.17 -0.10
CA LEU A 24 -4.27 3.16 -0.77
C LEU A 24 -4.96 3.69 -2.01
N LYS A 25 -5.16 5.01 -2.11
CA LYS A 25 -5.61 5.65 -3.35
C LYS A 25 -4.42 6.20 -4.11
N LEU A 26 -4.23 5.72 -5.34
CA LEU A 26 -3.25 6.28 -6.24
C LEU A 26 -3.88 7.49 -6.96
N ILE A 27 -3.24 8.65 -6.85
CA ILE A 27 -3.66 9.87 -7.55
C ILE A 27 -2.76 10.08 -8.75
N GLY A 28 -3.36 10.15 -9.94
CA GLY A 28 -2.66 10.34 -11.21
C GLY A 28 -3.38 9.62 -12.36
N SER A 29 -3.15 10.06 -13.59
CA SER A 29 -3.76 9.50 -14.80
C SER A 29 -2.77 8.84 -15.75
N GLN A 30 -1.49 8.77 -15.38
CA GLN A 30 -0.39 8.35 -16.27
C GLN A 30 0.21 7.00 -15.84
N PHE A 31 -0.63 6.07 -15.38
CA PHE A 31 -0.19 4.71 -15.11
C PHE A 31 -0.19 3.92 -16.42
N ASP A 32 0.93 3.24 -16.69
CA ASP A 32 1.10 2.37 -17.85
C ASP A 32 1.01 0.92 -17.39
N ARG A 33 -0.03 0.22 -17.83
CA ARG A 33 -0.26 -1.20 -17.46
C ARG A 33 0.89 -2.14 -17.85
N ASN A 34 1.76 -1.74 -18.79
CA ASN A 34 2.91 -2.53 -19.22
C ASN A 34 4.17 -2.23 -18.38
N ALA A 35 4.13 -1.20 -17.53
CA ALA A 35 5.22 -0.90 -16.63
C ALA A 35 5.18 -1.79 -15.39
N GLN A 36 6.36 -2.14 -14.88
CA GLN A 36 6.48 -2.90 -13.66
C GLN A 36 6.35 -1.96 -12.45
N TYR A 37 5.37 -2.23 -11.59
CA TYR A 37 5.18 -1.50 -10.34
C TYR A 37 5.49 -2.38 -9.13
N THR A 38 5.71 -1.70 -8.01
CA THR A 38 6.06 -2.35 -6.75
C THR A 38 5.43 -1.60 -5.59
N LEU A 39 4.76 -2.34 -4.71
CA LEU A 39 4.35 -1.86 -3.39
C LEU A 39 5.48 -2.13 -2.40
N VAL A 40 5.97 -1.08 -1.73
CA VAL A 40 7.03 -1.17 -0.73
C VAL A 40 6.47 -0.75 0.62
N LEU A 41 6.55 -1.65 1.61
CA LEU A 41 6.32 -1.29 3.00
C LEU A 41 7.66 -0.94 3.65
N GLU A 42 7.75 0.28 4.17
CA GLU A 42 8.94 0.74 4.86
C GLU A 42 8.59 1.50 6.13
N ASN A 43 9.48 1.42 7.13
CA ASN A 43 9.40 2.26 8.32
C ASN A 43 9.56 3.73 7.92
N ALA A 44 8.65 4.59 8.37
CA ALA A 44 8.65 6.00 8.00
C ALA A 44 9.89 6.77 8.51
N GLU A 45 10.43 6.39 9.68
CA GLU A 45 11.55 7.08 10.32
C GLU A 45 12.90 6.49 9.90
N MET A 46 13.05 5.17 10.03
CA MET A 46 14.31 4.48 9.77
C MET A 46 14.54 4.15 8.30
N ARG A 47 13.49 4.27 7.45
CA ARG A 47 13.49 3.85 6.04
C ARG A 47 13.84 2.36 5.82
N THR A 48 13.70 1.55 6.86
CA THR A 48 13.87 0.10 6.79
C THR A 48 12.74 -0.50 5.95
N ARG A 49 13.09 -1.19 4.85
CA ARG A 49 12.11 -1.91 4.02
C ARG A 49 11.79 -3.25 4.66
N TYR A 50 10.51 -3.48 4.92
CA TYR A 50 10.03 -4.72 5.52
C TYR A 50 9.60 -5.73 4.46
N SER A 51 8.92 -5.26 3.42
CA SER A 51 8.44 -6.12 2.34
C SER A 51 8.27 -5.37 1.03
N GLN A 52 8.30 -6.15 -0.05
CA GLN A 52 8.21 -5.68 -1.42
C GLN A 52 7.34 -6.64 -2.22
N TYR A 53 6.32 -6.11 -2.88
CA TYR A 53 5.37 -6.90 -3.69
C TYR A 53 5.31 -6.35 -5.11
N ALA A 54 5.45 -7.21 -6.10
CA ALA A 54 5.15 -6.85 -7.48
C ALA A 54 3.63 -6.63 -7.61
N VAL A 55 3.23 -5.51 -8.21
CA VAL A 55 1.83 -5.17 -8.42
C VAL A 55 1.61 -4.69 -9.84
N THR A 56 0.43 -4.96 -10.37
CA THR A 56 -0.03 -4.39 -11.64
C THR A 56 -1.00 -3.26 -11.32
N ILE A 57 -0.83 -2.11 -11.97
CA ILE A 57 -1.80 -1.03 -11.92
C ILE A 57 -2.54 -1.07 -13.25
N ASP A 58 -3.83 -1.39 -13.20
CA ASP A 58 -4.71 -1.39 -14.37
C ASP A 58 -5.83 -0.35 -14.18
N LEU A 59 -6.50 -0.01 -15.27
CA LEU A 59 -7.69 0.83 -15.24
C LEU A 59 -8.84 0.00 -14.69
N ALA A 60 -9.31 0.37 -13.50
CA ALA A 60 -10.50 -0.21 -12.90
C ALA A 60 -11.73 0.68 -13.18
N PHE A 61 -12.85 0.05 -13.50
CA PHE A 61 -14.14 0.71 -13.62
C PHE A 61 -14.86 0.69 -12.27
N GLN A 62 -15.87 1.55 -12.10
CA GLN A 62 -16.52 1.77 -10.80
C GLN A 62 -17.07 0.47 -10.18
N ASP A 63 -17.43 -0.52 -10.98
CA ASP A 63 -17.95 -1.82 -10.54
C ASP A 63 -16.88 -2.79 -10.02
N ASP A 64 -15.59 -2.51 -10.22
CA ASP A 64 -14.49 -3.42 -9.83
C ASP A 64 -14.10 -3.30 -8.33
N PHE A 65 -14.77 -2.41 -7.57
CA PHE A 65 -14.41 -2.06 -6.19
C PHE A 65 -15.47 -2.46 -5.14
N PHE A 66 -16.50 -3.25 -5.52
CA PHE A 66 -17.60 -3.67 -4.65
C PHE A 66 -17.58 -5.16 -4.33
#